data_AF-A0A7K3YHG2-F1
#
_entry.id   AF-A0A7K3YHG2-F1
#
_cell.length_a   1.000
_cell.length_b   1.000
_cell.length_c   1.000
_cell.angle_alpha   90.00
_cell.angle_beta   90.00
_cell.angle_gamma   90.00
#
_symmetry.space_group_name_H-M   'P 1'
#
loop_
_entity.id
_entity.type
_entity.pdbx_description
1 polymer ?
#
loop_
_entity_poly.entity_id
_entity_poly.type
_entity_poly.pdbx_seq_one_letter_code
_entity_poly.pdbx_strand_id
1 'polypeptide(L)'
;MNLRLLPALIVLLIGLSLCAACTDTGGAAGPTTPGETATGTETPAPTGTPSLIPEPTQTAPPGKEITFQTEGGYPSRATHDLTITFSGGLGQDFVTKIDVRVTKSTGEVITDTLPAIKGEEITLHDAKGENRVEITATYFTGESLKVVDKIVVVP
;
A
#
# COMPACT_ATOMS: atom_id res chain seq x y z
N MET A 1 -13.33 -17.30 -51.87
CA MET A 1 -12.08 -16.67 -51.36
C MET A 1 -11.05 -16.78 -52.47
N ASN A 2 -10.70 -15.67 -53.12
CA ASN A 2 -9.96 -15.67 -54.38
C ASN A 2 -8.46 -15.88 -54.13
N LEU A 3 -8.01 -17.13 -54.24
CA LEU A 3 -6.63 -17.61 -54.02
C LEU A 3 -5.59 -16.94 -54.95
N ARG A 4 -6.03 -16.13 -55.92
CA ARG A 4 -5.19 -15.39 -56.87
C ARG A 4 -4.65 -14.05 -56.35
N LEU A 5 -5.16 -13.55 -55.22
CA LEU A 5 -4.68 -12.31 -54.58
C LEU A 5 -3.54 -12.53 -53.57
N LEU A 6 -3.29 -13.79 -53.20
CA LEU A 6 -2.25 -14.17 -52.23
C LEU A 6 -0.81 -13.80 -52.67
N PRO A 7 -0.37 -14.02 -53.93
CA PRO A 7 1.00 -13.69 -54.32
C PRO A 7 1.24 -12.18 -54.38
N ALA A 8 0.21 -11.38 -54.72
CA ALA A 8 0.32 -9.92 -54.73
C ALA A 8 0.49 -9.32 -53.32
N LEU A 9 -0.18 -9.91 -52.33
CA LEU A 9 -0.06 -9.50 -50.92
C LEU A 9 1.34 -9.82 -50.34
N ILE A 10 1.90 -10.98 -50.71
CA ILE A 10 3.22 -11.42 -50.23
C ILE A 10 4.35 -10.54 -50.80
N VAL A 11 4.27 -10.16 -52.09
CA VAL A 11 5.24 -9.25 -52.71
C VAL A 11 5.17 -7.85 -52.09
N LEU A 12 3.96 -7.37 -51.74
CA LEU A 12 3.78 -6.09 -51.06
C LEU A 12 4.39 -6.10 -49.63
N LEU A 13 4.23 -7.19 -48.89
CA LEU A 13 4.76 -7.34 -47.53
C LEU A 13 6.29 -7.42 -47.49
N ILE A 14 6.92 -8.06 -48.48
CA ILE A 14 8.38 -8.16 -48.57
C ILE A 14 9.01 -6.79 -48.92
N GLY A 15 8.32 -5.96 -49.71
CA GLY A 15 8.76 -4.60 -50.04
C GLY A 15 8.78 -3.63 -48.85
N LEU A 16 7.92 -3.84 -47.84
CA LEU A 16 7.86 -2.99 -46.64
C LEU A 16 8.98 -3.29 -45.62
N SER A 17 9.67 -4.43 -45.73
CA SER A 17 10.57 -4.91 -44.67
C SER A 17 12.01 -4.36 -44.75
N LEU A 18 12.34 -3.50 -45.73
CA LEU A 18 13.72 -3.07 -46.01
C LEU A 18 14.07 -1.64 -45.56
N CYS A 19 13.21 -0.95 -44.81
CA CYS A 19 13.48 0.42 -44.33
C CYS A 19 14.19 0.50 -42.95
N ALA A 20 14.76 -0.58 -42.44
CA ALA A 20 15.55 -0.57 -41.21
C ALA A 20 17.03 -0.25 -41.50
N ALA A 21 17.35 1.01 -41.83
CA ALA A 21 18.71 1.54 -41.81
C ALA A 21 18.74 3.07 -41.82
N CYS A 22 18.66 3.70 -40.64
CA CYS A 22 19.30 4.99 -40.39
C CYS A 22 19.93 4.96 -39.00
N THR A 23 21.25 4.77 -38.99
CA THR A 23 22.12 5.17 -37.89
C THR A 23 22.18 6.69 -37.87
N ASP A 24 21.63 7.32 -36.83
CA ASP A 24 21.99 8.71 -36.50
C ASP A 24 22.66 8.69 -35.12
N THR A 25 23.92 9.07 -35.11
CA THR A 25 24.72 9.31 -33.92
C THR A 25 24.74 10.82 -33.72
N GLY A 26 23.98 11.32 -32.75
CA GLY A 26 24.02 12.74 -32.42
C GLY A 26 23.02 13.16 -31.34
N GLY A 27 23.54 13.54 -30.17
CA GLY A 27 22.96 14.60 -29.35
C GLY A 27 21.76 14.23 -28.48
N ALA A 28 22.00 14.19 -27.17
CA ALA A 28 20.98 14.15 -26.14
C ALA A 28 19.99 15.33 -26.24
N ALA A 29 18.73 15.04 -26.53
CA ALA A 29 17.56 15.85 -26.13
C ALA A 29 16.31 14.96 -26.28
N GLY A 30 16.02 14.17 -25.24
CA GLY A 30 14.82 13.37 -25.19
C GLY A 30 13.56 14.24 -24.98
N PRO A 31 12.41 13.88 -25.59
CA PRO A 31 11.14 14.53 -25.36
C PRO A 31 10.66 14.27 -23.92
N THR A 32 10.26 15.34 -23.24
CA THR A 32 9.66 15.31 -21.90
C THR A 32 8.29 14.65 -21.96
N THR A 33 8.24 13.34 -21.75
CA THR A 33 7.07 12.67 -21.17
C THR A 33 6.84 13.29 -19.79
N PRO A 34 5.62 13.72 -19.41
CA PRO A 34 5.29 13.88 -18.01
C PRO A 34 5.39 12.50 -17.35
N GLY A 35 6.58 12.16 -16.88
CA GLY A 35 6.73 11.13 -15.86
C GLY A 35 5.92 11.62 -14.69
N GLU A 36 4.88 10.88 -14.34
CA GLU A 36 4.16 11.04 -13.09
C GLU A 36 5.18 10.75 -11.99
N THR A 37 5.88 11.79 -11.56
CA THR A 37 6.63 11.80 -10.32
C THR A 37 5.57 11.53 -9.26
N ALA A 38 5.54 10.30 -8.77
CA ALA A 38 4.95 10.02 -7.47
C ALA A 38 5.70 10.91 -6.49
N THR A 39 5.15 12.10 -6.24
CA THR A 39 5.48 12.90 -5.07
C THR A 39 5.14 12.00 -3.91
N GLY A 40 6.16 11.34 -3.38
CA GLY A 40 6.09 10.76 -2.06
C GLY A 40 5.72 11.91 -1.14
N THR A 41 4.45 11.96 -0.76
CA THR A 41 4.02 12.75 0.38
C THR A 41 4.82 12.19 1.54
N GLU A 42 5.90 12.87 1.91
CA GLU A 42 6.63 12.57 3.14
C GLU A 42 5.61 12.73 4.27
N THR A 43 5.14 11.61 4.81
CA THR A 43 4.46 11.59 6.09
C THR A 43 5.40 12.27 7.08
N PRO A 44 4.98 13.35 7.77
CA PRO A 44 5.83 14.00 8.74
C PRO A 44 6.32 12.97 9.76
N ALA A 45 7.63 12.87 9.93
CA ALA A 45 8.21 12.02 10.95
C ALA A 45 7.59 12.38 12.31
N PRO A 46 7.07 11.42 13.09
CA PRO A 46 6.39 11.72 14.34
C PRO A 46 7.38 12.40 15.30
N THR A 47 7.15 13.68 15.62
CA THR A 47 8.00 14.52 16.49
C THR A 47 7.86 14.19 17.99
N GLY A 48 7.32 13.02 18.33
CA GLY A 48 7.05 12.62 19.71
C GLY A 48 7.91 11.44 20.14
N THR A 49 8.34 11.42 21.40
CA THR A 49 8.92 10.23 22.01
C THR A 49 7.95 9.06 21.87
N PRO A 50 8.39 7.88 21.37
CA PRO A 50 7.52 6.71 21.28
C PRO A 50 6.91 6.39 22.65
N SER A 51 5.60 6.18 22.67
CA SER A 51 4.83 5.95 23.90
C SER A 51 3.97 4.71 23.73
N LEU A 52 3.97 3.85 24.75
CA LEU A 52 3.09 2.68 24.88
C LEU A 52 1.81 3.01 25.67
N ILE A 53 1.39 4.28 25.69
CA ILE A 53 0.14 4.70 26.33
C ILE A 53 -0.88 4.95 25.20
N PRO A 54 -1.95 4.15 25.11
CA PRO A 54 -3.01 4.38 24.15
C PRO A 54 -3.70 5.72 24.36
N GLU A 55 -4.10 6.35 23.26
CA GLU A 55 -4.86 7.59 23.25
C GLU A 55 -6.32 7.33 22.86
N PRO A 56 -7.23 8.30 23.09
CA PRO A 56 -8.62 8.17 22.65
C PRO A 56 -8.73 7.94 21.14
N THR A 57 -9.51 6.93 20.75
CA THR A 57 -9.91 6.68 19.36
C THR A 57 -11.11 7.52 18.97
N GLN A 58 -11.30 7.70 17.67
CA GLN A 58 -12.45 8.38 17.09
C GLN A 58 -13.44 7.37 16.53
N THR A 59 -14.73 7.64 16.70
CA THR A 59 -15.80 6.80 16.15
C THR A 59 -16.08 7.21 14.71
N ALA A 60 -16.09 6.23 13.80
CA ALA A 60 -16.48 6.48 12.42
C ALA A 60 -17.95 6.95 12.33
N PRO A 61 -18.30 7.80 11.34
CA PRO A 61 -19.68 8.17 11.11
C PRO A 61 -20.58 6.95 10.84
N PRO A 62 -21.90 7.04 11.10
CA PRO A 62 -22.82 5.94 10.84
C PRO A 62 -22.76 5.43 9.40
N GLY A 63 -22.64 4.12 9.23
CA GLY A 63 -22.51 3.47 7.92
C GLY A 63 -21.11 3.58 7.29
N LYS A 64 -20.14 4.14 8.02
CA LYS A 64 -18.72 4.23 7.63
C LYS A 64 -17.80 3.41 8.53
N GLU A 65 -18.36 2.49 9.30
CA GLU A 65 -17.60 1.69 10.26
C GLU A 65 -16.69 0.68 9.55
N ILE A 66 -15.49 0.54 10.09
CA ILE A 66 -14.48 -0.43 9.64
C ILE A 66 -13.85 -1.11 10.84
N THR A 67 -13.32 -2.31 10.63
CA THR A 67 -12.82 -3.19 11.70
C THR A 67 -11.46 -3.75 11.34
N PHE A 68 -10.63 -3.94 12.36
CA PHE A 68 -9.31 -4.56 12.26
C PHE A 68 -9.18 -5.69 13.27
N GLN A 69 -8.47 -6.74 12.86
CA GLN A 69 -7.97 -7.79 13.73
C GLN A 69 -6.49 -7.56 14.00
N THR A 70 -6.07 -7.85 15.23
CA THR A 70 -4.68 -7.72 15.65
C THR A 70 -4.33 -8.96 16.46
N GLU A 71 -3.38 -9.75 15.99
CA GLU A 71 -3.05 -11.06 16.54
C GLU A 71 -1.56 -11.15 16.87
N GLY A 72 -1.25 -11.34 18.15
CA GLY A 72 0.12 -11.56 18.62
C GLY A 72 0.49 -13.05 18.62
N GLY A 73 1.68 -13.37 18.10
CA GLY A 73 2.17 -14.73 17.97
C GLY A 73 1.53 -15.50 16.80
N TYR A 74 1.06 -14.79 15.76
CA TYR A 74 0.54 -15.35 14.51
C TYR A 74 1.43 -14.89 13.34
N PRO A 75 1.78 -15.78 12.38
CA PRO A 75 1.30 -17.16 12.20
C PRO A 75 1.93 -18.20 13.14
N SER A 76 3.00 -17.84 13.86
CA SER A 76 3.66 -18.73 14.80
C SER A 76 4.07 -18.00 16.08
N ARG A 77 3.91 -18.67 17.22
CA ARG A 77 4.41 -18.16 18.51
C ARG A 77 5.92 -18.23 18.65
N ALA A 78 6.60 -18.98 17.78
CA ALA A 78 8.05 -19.11 17.80
C ALA A 78 8.76 -17.91 17.16
N THR A 79 8.10 -17.23 16.22
CA THR A 79 8.64 -16.05 15.51
C THR A 79 8.35 -14.75 16.24
N HIS A 80 7.47 -14.77 17.25
CA HIS A 80 7.06 -13.57 17.99
C HIS A 80 6.54 -12.46 17.07
N ASP A 81 5.78 -12.84 16.05
CA ASP A 81 5.22 -11.90 15.08
C ASP A 81 3.94 -11.24 15.61
N LEU A 82 3.66 -10.03 15.12
CA LEU A 82 2.39 -9.34 15.30
C LEU A 82 1.74 -9.16 13.93
N THR A 83 0.54 -9.72 13.74
CA THR A 83 -0.20 -9.58 12.49
C THR A 83 -1.39 -8.64 12.68
N ILE A 84 -1.57 -7.71 11.75
CA ILE A 84 -2.68 -6.75 11.72
C ILE A 84 -3.42 -6.97 10.40
N THR A 85 -4.68 -7.37 10.49
CA THR A 85 -5.51 -7.72 9.33
C THR A 85 -6.67 -6.75 9.22
N PHE A 86 -6.91 -6.24 8.01
CA PHE A 86 -8.09 -5.44 7.74
C PHE A 86 -9.32 -6.34 7.55
N SER A 87 -10.24 -6.32 8.52
CA SER A 87 -11.44 -7.18 8.50
C SER A 87 -12.56 -6.64 7.59
N GLY A 88 -12.40 -5.43 7.05
CA GLY A 88 -13.40 -4.72 6.26
C GLY A 88 -14.44 -4.00 7.13
N GLY A 89 -15.61 -3.74 6.56
CA GLY A 89 -16.73 -3.09 7.25
C GLY A 89 -17.67 -2.40 6.27
N LEU A 90 -18.76 -1.81 6.77
CA LEU A 90 -19.72 -1.07 5.93
C LEU A 90 -19.05 0.15 5.26
N GLY A 91 -18.05 0.72 5.94
CA GLY A 91 -17.33 1.90 5.48
C GLY A 91 -16.19 1.67 4.50
N GLN A 92 -15.88 0.40 4.16
CA GLN A 92 -14.68 0.05 3.42
C GLN A 92 -14.53 0.82 2.09
N ASP A 93 -15.60 0.92 1.31
CA ASP A 93 -15.58 1.59 0.00
C ASP A 93 -15.36 3.11 0.10
N PHE A 94 -15.50 3.67 1.31
CA PHE A 94 -15.25 5.08 1.57
C PHE A 94 -13.83 5.36 2.05
N VAL A 95 -13.02 4.34 2.34
CA VAL A 95 -11.64 4.48 2.84
C VAL A 95 -10.69 4.56 1.64
N THR A 96 -9.87 5.60 1.62
CA THR A 96 -8.85 5.83 0.58
C THR A 96 -7.47 5.41 1.03
N LYS A 97 -7.19 5.43 2.35
CA LYS A 97 -5.90 5.07 2.92
C LYS A 97 -6.05 4.52 4.33
N ILE A 98 -5.28 3.50 4.67
CA ILE A 98 -5.12 3.01 6.04
C ILE A 98 -3.64 3.11 6.40
N ASP A 99 -3.32 3.95 7.37
CA ASP A 99 -1.99 4.09 7.95
C ASP A 99 -1.92 3.30 9.26
N VAL A 100 -0.95 2.39 9.35
CA VAL A 100 -0.67 1.59 10.53
C VAL A 100 0.65 2.06 11.11
N ARG A 101 0.64 2.39 12.40
CA ARG A 101 1.84 2.70 13.17
C ARG A 101 1.90 1.79 14.38
N VAL A 102 3.01 1.08 14.51
CA VAL A 102 3.27 0.20 15.65
C VAL A 102 4.51 0.69 16.38
N THR A 103 4.36 0.92 17.69
CA THR A 103 5.49 1.14 18.59
C THR A 103 5.76 -0.15 19.34
N LYS A 104 6.92 -0.76 19.10
CA LYS A 104 7.36 -1.98 19.78
C LYS A 104 7.78 -1.71 21.22
N SER A 105 7.82 -2.77 22.02
CA SER A 105 8.37 -2.77 23.38
C SER A 105 9.83 -2.28 23.45
N THR A 106 10.59 -2.49 22.36
CA THR A 106 11.97 -2.03 22.20
C THR A 106 12.10 -0.52 21.98
N GLY A 107 10.99 0.18 21.76
CA GLY A 107 10.95 1.59 21.36
C GLY A 107 11.05 1.81 19.85
N GLU A 108 11.26 0.76 19.06
CA GLU A 108 11.23 0.83 17.59
C GLU A 108 9.83 1.20 17.11
N VAL A 109 9.74 2.16 16.19
CA VAL A 109 8.49 2.56 15.55
C VAL A 109 8.49 2.09 14.11
N ILE A 110 7.51 1.28 13.76
CA ILE A 110 7.27 0.80 12.40
C ILE A 110 6.00 1.48 11.89
N THR A 111 6.06 1.99 10.66
CA THR A 111 4.93 2.59 9.96
C THR A 111 4.77 1.93 8.62
N ASP A 112 3.53 1.59 8.28
CA ASP A 112 3.21 0.93 7.02
C ASP A 112 1.76 1.24 6.63
N THR A 113 1.35 0.85 5.43
CA THR A 113 0.03 1.15 4.87
C THR A 113 -0.67 -0.11 4.42
N LEU A 114 -1.96 -0.22 4.75
CA LEU A 114 -2.83 -1.28 4.24
C LEU A 114 -3.74 -0.77 3.13
N PRO A 115 -3.91 -1.51 2.02
CA PRO A 115 -5.04 -1.26 1.14
C PRO A 115 -6.35 -1.52 1.88
N ALA A 116 -7.40 -0.77 1.56
CA ALA A 116 -8.74 -0.99 2.09
C ALA A 116 -9.42 -2.20 1.41
N ILE A 117 -8.73 -3.36 1.35
CA ILE A 117 -9.22 -4.62 0.78
C ILE A 117 -9.31 -5.64 1.91
N LYS A 118 -10.46 -6.28 2.05
CA LYS A 118 -10.75 -7.14 3.20
C LYS A 118 -9.85 -8.37 3.14
N GLY A 119 -9.21 -8.68 4.25
CA GLY A 119 -8.29 -9.81 4.39
C GLY A 119 -6.83 -9.46 4.15
N GLU A 120 -6.52 -8.25 3.68
CA GLU A 120 -5.14 -7.79 3.57
C GLU A 120 -4.53 -7.57 4.96
N GLU A 121 -3.26 -7.91 5.09
CA GLU A 121 -2.57 -7.94 6.37
C GLU A 121 -1.13 -7.44 6.28
N ILE A 122 -0.64 -6.95 7.42
CA ILE A 122 0.78 -6.67 7.64
C ILE A 122 1.23 -7.53 8.80
N THR A 123 2.36 -8.22 8.62
CA THR A 123 3.04 -8.96 9.68
C THR A 123 4.30 -8.21 10.07
N LEU A 124 4.39 -7.85 11.35
CA LEU A 124 5.56 -7.26 11.96
C LEU A 124 6.37 -8.34 12.67
N HIS A 125 7.61 -8.52 12.21
CA HIS A 125 8.53 -9.48 12.78
C HIS A 125 9.18 -8.98 14.06
N ASP A 126 9.58 -9.92 14.92
CA ASP A 126 10.29 -9.68 16.18
C ASP A 126 9.56 -8.64 17.07
N ALA A 127 8.25 -8.80 17.22
CA ALA A 127 7.37 -7.90 17.96
C ALA A 127 7.11 -8.38 19.40
N LYS A 128 8.05 -9.09 20.01
CA LYS A 128 7.87 -9.68 21.35
C LYS A 128 7.51 -8.64 22.43
N GLY A 129 6.56 -8.98 23.31
CA GLY A 129 6.13 -8.14 24.43
C GLY A 129 4.95 -7.24 24.08
N GLU A 130 4.87 -6.08 24.72
CA GLU A 130 3.78 -5.12 24.53
C GLU A 130 4.05 -4.19 23.34
N ASN A 131 3.10 -4.11 22.42
CA ASN A 131 3.19 -3.23 21.25
C ASN A 131 1.96 -2.33 21.20
N ARG A 132 2.17 -1.03 21.04
CA ARG A 132 1.06 -0.10 20.79
C ARG A 132 0.77 -0.08 19.30
N VAL A 133 -0.44 -0.47 18.92
CA VAL A 133 -0.94 -0.46 17.56
C VAL A 133 -1.88 0.73 17.40
N GLU A 134 -1.52 1.63 16.49
CA GLU A 134 -2.30 2.79 16.08
C GLU A 134 -2.71 2.60 14.62
N ILE A 135 -3.99 2.71 14.32
CA ILE A 135 -4.52 2.63 12.96
C ILE A 135 -5.34 3.87 12.66
N THR A 136 -4.92 4.59 11.63
CA THR A 136 -5.61 5.78 11.11
C THR A 136 -6.21 5.47 9.75
N ALA A 137 -7.52 5.66 9.61
CA ALA A 137 -8.21 5.50 8.35
C ALA A 137 -8.57 6.86 7.78
N THR A 138 -8.21 7.09 6.52
CA THR A 138 -8.57 8.28 5.76
C THR A 138 -9.71 7.97 4.82
N TYR A 139 -10.77 8.78 4.87
CA TYR A 139 -11.95 8.64 4.03
C TYR A 139 -11.84 9.53 2.79
N PHE A 140 -12.64 9.23 1.76
CA PHE A 140 -12.68 10.02 0.51
C PHE A 140 -13.07 11.50 0.72
N THR A 141 -13.68 11.83 1.86
CA THR A 141 -13.99 13.20 2.27
C THR A 141 -12.74 13.98 2.70
N GLY A 142 -11.58 13.33 2.82
CA GLY A 142 -10.33 13.90 3.32
C GLY A 142 -10.17 13.82 4.84
N GLU A 143 -11.16 13.28 5.56
CA GLU A 143 -11.11 13.12 7.01
C GLU A 143 -10.26 11.89 7.39
N SER A 144 -9.33 12.06 8.33
CA SER A 144 -8.50 10.98 8.87
C SER A 144 -8.84 10.72 10.34
N LEU A 145 -9.30 9.50 10.64
CA LEU A 145 -9.74 9.08 11.97
C LEU A 145 -8.82 8.01 12.53
N LYS A 146 -8.30 8.22 13.75
CA LYS A 146 -7.62 7.17 14.51
C LYS A 146 -8.67 6.20 15.06
N VAL A 147 -8.86 5.07 14.38
CA VAL A 147 -9.93 4.09 14.66
C VAL A 147 -9.48 2.97 15.60
N VAL A 148 -8.18 2.70 15.67
CA VAL A 148 -7.59 1.76 16.63
C VAL A 148 -6.42 2.42 17.31
N ASP A 149 -6.38 2.30 18.64
CA ASP A 149 -5.24 2.66 19.47
C ASP A 149 -5.28 1.76 20.70
N LYS A 150 -4.45 0.70 20.72
CA LYS A 150 -4.45 -0.30 21.80
C LYS A 150 -3.12 -1.01 21.95
N ILE A 151 -2.93 -1.65 23.10
CA ILE A 151 -1.80 -2.55 23.34
C ILE A 151 -2.15 -3.96 22.88
N VAL A 152 -1.23 -4.56 22.11
CA VAL A 152 -1.27 -5.96 21.71
C VAL A 152 -0.05 -6.65 22.28
N VAL A 153 -0.30 -7.69 23.08
CA VAL A 153 0.76 -8.49 23.70
C VAL A 153 1.12 -9.64 22.79
N VAL A 154 2.40 -9.73 22.43
CA VAL A 154 2.97 -10.87 21.72
C VAL A 154 3.70 -11.75 22.75
N PRO A 155 3.31 -13.03 22.87
CA PRO A 155 3.89 -13.98 23.82
C PRO A 155 5.38 -14.25 23.53
#